data_AF-A0A139DNV5-F1
#
_entry.id   AF-A0A139DNV5-F1
#
_cell.length_a   1.000
_cell.length_b   1.000
_cell.length_c   1.000
_cell.angle_alpha   90.00
_cell.angle_beta   90.00
_cell.angle_gamma   90.00
#
_symmetry.space_group_name_H-M   'P 1'
#
loop_
_entity.id
_entity.type
_entity.pdbx_description
1 polymer ?
#
loop_
_entity_poly.entity_id
_entity_poly.type
_entity_poly.pdbx_seq_one_letter_code
_entity_poly.pdbx_strand_id
1 'polypeptide(L)'
;MRQIDFHDLHICTTPDPRPGARSVPVIVVLAESTGISESGVVGKRRTALAYLGPLEEFHQQYVPHMARLFGNQEALLNRRPMREADFHRYLNQRIEQARPLTPFILSRNGLLAYAWEGIDAEALGITDDGSPIHDDGTGIDLLYAYPLASQGDVHRMVHESLTLKEQARDQGRLKTLWIGRPIPASRNDLNHEAA
;
A
#
# COMPACT_ATOMS: atom_id res chain seq x y z
N MET A 1 -14.74 1.67 -17.83
CA MET A 1 -13.85 1.07 -16.81
C MET A 1 -12.53 1.82 -16.85
N ARG A 2 -12.00 2.29 -15.70
CA ARG A 2 -10.69 2.95 -15.65
C ARG A 2 -9.61 1.85 -15.67
N GLN A 3 -8.75 1.84 -16.68
CA GLN A 3 -7.64 0.89 -16.82
C GLN A 3 -6.50 1.28 -15.85
N ILE A 4 -5.87 0.29 -15.23
CA ILE A 4 -4.76 0.49 -14.28
C ILE A 4 -3.43 0.29 -15.02
N ASP A 5 -2.52 1.26 -14.97
CA ASP A 5 -1.21 1.19 -15.61
C ASP A 5 -0.09 1.16 -14.57
N PHE A 6 0.55 0.00 -14.45
CA PHE A 6 1.72 -0.23 -13.60
C PHE A 6 3.00 -0.04 -14.42
N HIS A 7 4.00 0.64 -13.89
CA HIS A 7 5.37 0.66 -14.43
C HIS A 7 6.19 -0.49 -13.85
N ASP A 8 6.07 -0.71 -12.54
CA ASP A 8 6.76 -1.79 -11.85
C ASP A 8 6.06 -2.23 -10.55
N LEU A 9 6.39 -3.43 -10.07
CA LEU A 9 6.04 -3.97 -8.76
C LEU A 9 7.33 -4.26 -7.99
N HIS A 10 7.44 -3.71 -6.78
CA HIS A 10 8.50 -4.01 -5.83
C HIS A 10 7.93 -4.82 -4.67
N ILE A 11 8.49 -6.01 -4.45
CA ILE A 11 8.07 -6.90 -3.36
C ILE A 11 9.05 -6.76 -2.21
N CYS A 12 8.52 -6.49 -1.04
CA CYS A 12 9.26 -6.43 0.22
C CYS A 12 8.72 -7.46 1.20
N THR A 13 9.57 -7.89 2.12
CA THR A 13 9.20 -8.81 3.20
C THR A 13 9.53 -8.19 4.55
N THR A 14 8.74 -8.51 5.57
CA THR A 14 9.02 -8.10 6.95
C THR A 14 8.49 -9.18 7.90
N PRO A 15 9.10 -9.38 9.07
CA PRO A 15 8.48 -10.17 10.12
C PRO A 15 7.09 -9.62 10.46
N ASP A 16 6.18 -10.51 10.84
CA ASP A 16 4.90 -10.10 11.41
C ASP A 16 5.13 -9.50 12.81
N PRO A 17 4.81 -8.21 13.02
CA PRO A 17 5.08 -7.54 14.30
C PRO A 17 4.06 -7.91 15.39
N ARG A 18 3.00 -8.67 15.08
CA ARG A 18 1.93 -8.98 16.05
C ARG A 18 2.38 -10.02 17.07
N PRO A 19 1.97 -9.88 18.35
CA PRO A 19 2.31 -10.84 19.40
C PRO A 19 1.86 -12.26 19.07
N GLY A 20 2.76 -13.24 19.19
CA GLY A 20 2.44 -14.65 18.96
C GLY A 20 2.22 -15.04 17.49
N ALA A 21 2.48 -14.11 16.54
CA ALA A 21 2.48 -14.45 15.14
C ALA A 21 3.49 -15.57 14.86
N ARG A 22 3.07 -16.58 14.09
CA ARG A 22 4.00 -17.58 13.56
C ARG A 22 5.08 -16.84 12.76
N SER A 23 6.28 -17.43 12.59
CA SER A 23 7.40 -16.87 11.82
C SER A 23 7.13 -16.72 10.30
N VAL A 24 5.87 -16.52 9.91
CA VAL A 24 5.42 -16.31 8.55
C VAL A 24 5.70 -14.85 8.17
N PRO A 25 6.37 -14.61 7.04
CA PRO A 25 6.64 -13.25 6.60
C PRO A 25 5.35 -12.54 6.15
N VAL A 26 5.31 -11.24 6.42
CA VAL A 26 4.36 -10.32 5.81
C VAL A 26 4.96 -9.85 4.49
N ILE A 27 4.16 -9.94 3.43
CA ILE A 27 4.48 -9.48 2.09
C ILE A 27 3.92 -8.08 1.91
N VAL A 28 4.77 -7.18 1.43
CA VAL A 28 4.39 -5.81 1.06
C VAL A 28 4.69 -5.62 -0.42
N VAL A 29 3.68 -5.25 -1.19
CA VAL A 29 3.83 -4.94 -2.62
C VAL A 29 3.69 -3.44 -2.81
N LEU A 30 4.75 -2.82 -3.31
CA LEU A 30 4.73 -1.44 -3.75
C LEU A 30 4.55 -1.43 -5.27
N ALA A 31 3.56 -0.70 -5.76
CA ALA A 31 3.27 -0.59 -7.17
C ALA A 31 3.57 0.82 -7.67
N GLU A 32 4.45 0.93 -8.66
CA GLU A 32 4.72 2.17 -9.37
C GLU A 32 3.67 2.32 -10.48
N SER A 33 2.99 3.46 -10.52
CA SER A 33 1.97 3.77 -11.53
C SER A 33 2.13 5.22 -12.00
N THR A 34 1.64 5.54 -13.20
CA THR A 34 1.45 6.94 -13.61
C THR A 34 0.02 7.34 -13.31
N GLY A 35 -0.16 8.31 -12.41
CA GLY A 35 -1.47 8.93 -12.24
C GLY A 35 -1.88 9.59 -13.55
N ILE A 36 -3.03 9.23 -14.11
CA ILE A 36 -3.66 9.97 -15.20
C ILE A 36 -4.50 11.05 -14.52
N SER A 37 -4.15 12.32 -14.72
CA SER A 37 -5.02 13.40 -14.22
C SER A 37 -6.36 13.35 -14.97
N GLU A 38 -7.43 13.84 -14.35
CA GLU A 38 -8.73 13.96 -15.03
C GLU A 38 -8.67 14.86 -16.27
N SER A 39 -7.63 15.69 -16.39
CA SER A 39 -7.31 16.51 -17.55
C SER A 39 -6.51 15.82 -18.67
N GLY A 40 -6.26 14.50 -18.56
CA GLY A 40 -5.52 13.73 -19.58
C GLY A 40 -4.01 14.03 -19.63
N VAL A 41 -3.49 14.80 -18.67
CA VAL A 41 -2.05 15.05 -18.54
C VAL A 41 -1.42 13.84 -17.85
N VAL A 42 -0.38 13.28 -18.46
CA VAL A 42 0.40 12.19 -17.85
C VAL A 42 1.06 12.74 -16.58
N GLY A 43 0.57 12.31 -15.42
CA GLY A 43 1.11 12.69 -14.14
C GLY A 43 2.50 12.09 -13.90
N LYS A 44 3.21 12.63 -12.90
CA LYS A 44 4.46 12.05 -12.42
C LYS A 44 4.22 10.61 -11.95
N ARG A 45 5.24 9.75 -12.10
CA ARG A 45 5.23 8.41 -11.52
C ARG A 45 5.02 8.50 -10.01
N ARG A 46 4.17 7.63 -9.48
CA ARG A 46 3.83 7.54 -8.06
C ARG A 46 3.88 6.09 -7.64
N THR A 47 4.50 5.83 -6.49
CA THR A 47 4.43 4.53 -5.84
C THR A 47 3.25 4.52 -4.88
N ALA A 48 2.50 3.43 -4.89
CA ALA A 48 1.46 3.15 -3.92
C ALA A 48 1.74 1.81 -3.24
N LEU A 49 1.21 1.61 -2.03
CA LEU A 49 1.16 0.30 -1.41
C LEU A 49 -0.03 -0.44 -2.03
N ALA A 50 0.27 -1.42 -2.89
CA ALA A 50 -0.75 -2.21 -3.55
C ALA A 50 -1.22 -3.41 -2.71
N TYR A 51 -0.37 -3.88 -1.80
CA TYR A 51 -0.71 -4.97 -0.89
C TYR A 51 0.16 -4.95 0.36
N LEU A 52 -0.43 -5.34 1.48
CA LEU A 52 0.26 -5.69 2.73
C LEU A 52 -0.52 -6.81 3.40
N GLY A 53 0.12 -7.94 3.69
CA GLY A 53 -0.54 -9.06 4.34
C GLY A 53 0.34 -10.31 4.46
N PRO A 54 -0.14 -11.35 5.17
CA PRO A 54 0.60 -12.60 5.33
C PRO A 54 0.85 -13.30 3.99
N LEU A 55 1.96 -14.05 3.88
CA LEU A 55 2.33 -14.79 2.67
C LEU A 55 1.21 -15.71 2.13
N GLU A 56 0.48 -16.39 3.02
CA GLU A 56 -0.62 -17.27 2.62
C GLU A 56 -1.75 -16.48 1.94
N GLU A 57 -2.15 -15.37 2.54
CA GLU A 57 -3.18 -14.49 1.99
C GLU A 57 -2.72 -13.88 0.65
N PHE A 58 -1.45 -13.52 0.53
CA PHE A 58 -0.87 -13.02 -0.72
C PHE A 58 -1.08 -14.03 -1.86
N HIS A 59 -0.76 -15.30 -1.64
CA HIS A 59 -0.94 -16.35 -2.66
C HIS A 59 -2.40 -16.69 -2.94
N GLN A 60 -3.26 -16.68 -1.93
CA GLN A 60 -4.67 -17.09 -2.08
C GLN A 60 -5.55 -15.96 -2.64
N GLN A 61 -5.23 -14.70 -2.38
CA GLN A 61 -6.09 -13.57 -2.70
C GLN A 61 -5.45 -12.60 -3.69
N TYR A 62 -4.26 -12.05 -3.37
CA TYR A 62 -3.65 -11.01 -4.19
C TYR A 62 -3.24 -11.54 -5.57
N VAL A 63 -2.49 -12.65 -5.61
CA VAL A 63 -1.95 -13.18 -6.86
C VAL A 63 -3.05 -13.54 -7.87
N PRO A 64 -4.09 -14.32 -7.52
CA PRO A 64 -5.14 -14.67 -8.48
C PRO A 64 -5.96 -13.46 -8.93
N HIS A 65 -6.18 -12.48 -8.04
CA HIS A 65 -6.89 -11.25 -8.38
C HIS A 65 -6.13 -10.44 -9.43
N MET A 66 -4.85 -10.17 -9.19
CA MET A 66 -4.02 -9.39 -10.12
C MET A 66 -3.82 -10.13 -11.45
N ALA A 67 -3.60 -11.45 -11.40
CA ALA A 67 -3.45 -12.27 -12.60
C ALA A 67 -4.68 -12.15 -13.52
N ARG A 68 -5.89 -12.16 -12.94
CA ARG A 68 -7.14 -11.95 -13.66
C ARG A 68 -7.24 -10.53 -14.24
N LEU A 69 -6.87 -9.49 -13.50
CA LEU A 69 -6.88 -8.11 -14.01
C LEU A 69 -5.98 -7.95 -15.24
N PHE A 70 -4.78 -8.54 -15.22
CA PHE A 70 -3.90 -8.55 -16.38
C PHE A 70 -4.47 -9.38 -17.53
N GLY A 71 -4.97 -10.59 -17.24
CA GLY A 71 -5.60 -11.47 -18.23
C GLY A 71 -6.79 -10.84 -18.96
N ASN A 72 -7.59 -10.05 -18.25
CA ASN A 72 -8.71 -9.29 -18.79
C ASN A 72 -8.33 -7.92 -19.41
N GLN A 73 -7.04 -7.57 -19.42
CA GLN A 73 -6.50 -6.28 -19.89
C GLN A 73 -7.01 -5.05 -19.11
N GLU A 74 -7.50 -5.28 -17.89
CA GLU A 74 -7.92 -4.23 -16.95
C GLU A 74 -6.70 -3.59 -16.27
N ALA A 75 -5.60 -4.33 -16.19
CA ALA A 75 -4.28 -3.86 -15.78
C ALA A 75 -3.26 -4.01 -16.93
N LEU A 76 -2.36 -3.03 -17.03
CA LEU A 76 -1.23 -3.01 -17.95
C LEU A 76 0.08 -2.92 -17.19
N LEU A 77 1.15 -3.50 -17.76
CA LEU A 77 2.52 -3.32 -17.28
C LEU A 77 3.32 -2.58 -18.34
N ASN A 78 3.90 -1.44 -17.99
CA ASN A 78 4.58 -0.53 -18.90
C ASN A 78 3.72 -0.21 -20.13
N ARG A 79 2.44 0.08 -19.92
CA ARG A 79 1.43 0.32 -20.98
C ARG A 79 1.25 -0.83 -21.97
N ARG A 80 1.64 -2.05 -21.60
CA ARG A 80 1.48 -3.24 -22.44
C ARG A 80 0.52 -4.23 -21.78
N PRO A 81 -0.38 -4.84 -22.56
CA PRO A 81 -1.19 -5.93 -22.07
C PRO A 81 -0.27 -7.11 -21.74
N MET A 82 -0.62 -7.84 -20.69
CA MET A 82 0.12 -9.00 -20.21
C MET A 82 -0.85 -10.15 -20.02
N ARG A 83 -0.48 -11.36 -20.46
CA ARG A 83 -1.30 -12.55 -20.19
C ARG A 83 -1.14 -12.98 -18.74
N GLU A 84 -2.13 -13.70 -18.22
CA GLU A 84 -2.09 -14.23 -16.84
C GLU A 84 -0.79 -15.00 -16.53
N ALA A 85 -0.40 -15.91 -17.42
CA ALA A 85 0.84 -16.69 -17.26
C ALA A 85 2.12 -15.83 -17.27
N ASP A 86 2.13 -14.76 -18.07
CA ASP A 86 3.27 -13.83 -18.12
C ASP A 86 3.33 -12.98 -16.84
N PHE A 87 2.18 -12.63 -16.28
CA PHE A 87 2.11 -11.97 -14.96
C PHE A 87 2.65 -12.87 -13.86
N HIS A 88 2.29 -14.15 -13.82
CA HIS A 88 2.87 -15.08 -12.83
C HIS A 88 4.39 -15.18 -12.95
N ARG A 89 4.92 -15.28 -14.18
CA ARG A 89 6.38 -15.30 -14.39
C ARG A 89 7.04 -14.03 -13.91
N TYR A 90 6.47 -12.88 -14.27
CA TYR A 90 6.95 -11.57 -13.83
C TYR A 90 6.91 -11.45 -12.30
N LEU A 91 5.80 -11.83 -11.66
CA LEU A 91 5.66 -11.76 -10.21
C LEU A 91 6.66 -12.67 -9.50
N ASN A 92 6.87 -13.90 -9.98
CA ASN A 92 7.86 -14.81 -9.41
C ASN A 92 9.28 -14.23 -9.47
N GLN A 93 9.66 -13.60 -10.58
CA GLN A 93 10.94 -12.89 -10.68
C GLN A 93 11.06 -11.76 -9.64
N ARG A 94 9.96 -11.05 -9.36
CA ARG A 94 9.94 -10.00 -8.32
C ARG A 94 9.98 -10.57 -6.91
N ILE A 95 9.40 -11.74 -6.67
CA ILE A 95 9.47 -12.45 -5.38
C ILE A 95 10.91 -12.91 -5.11
N GLU A 96 11.58 -13.47 -6.12
CA GLU A 96 12.99 -13.87 -6.03
C GLU A 96 13.93 -12.70 -5.68
N GLN A 97 13.54 -11.48 -6.06
CA GLN A 97 14.27 -10.25 -5.79
C GLN A 97 13.79 -9.52 -4.53
N ALA A 98 12.88 -10.11 -3.77
CA ALA A 98 12.27 -9.46 -2.62
C ALA A 98 13.32 -9.10 -1.56
N ARG A 99 13.16 -7.92 -0.95
CA ARG A 99 14.09 -7.40 0.06
C ARG A 99 13.36 -7.12 1.37
N PRO A 100 14.07 -7.12 2.52
CA PRO A 100 13.49 -6.66 3.77
C PRO A 100 12.92 -5.24 3.61
N LEU A 101 11.70 -5.01 4.09
CA LEU A 101 11.10 -3.69 4.11
C LEU A 101 11.89 -2.79 5.06
N THR A 102 12.24 -1.59 4.59
CA THR A 102 12.99 -0.61 5.39
C THR A 102 12.50 0.81 5.10
N PRO A 103 12.71 1.77 6.03
CA PRO A 103 12.45 3.20 5.79
C PRO A 103 13.17 3.73 4.54
N PHE A 104 14.38 3.21 4.27
CA PHE A 104 15.14 3.58 3.08
C PHE A 104 14.44 3.12 1.78
N ILE A 105 13.90 1.91 1.74
CA ILE A 105 13.14 1.43 0.57
C ILE A 105 11.89 2.28 0.37
N LEU A 106 11.14 2.56 1.44
CA LEU A 106 9.92 3.37 1.37
C LEU A 106 10.22 4.78 0.87
N SER A 107 11.20 5.46 1.47
CA SER A 107 11.60 6.83 1.08
C SER A 107 12.17 6.92 -0.33
N ARG A 108 12.99 5.93 -0.76
CA ARG A 108 13.47 5.84 -2.15
C ARG A 108 12.33 5.70 -3.16
N ASN A 109 11.21 5.10 -2.75
CA ASN A 109 10.01 4.97 -3.54
C ASN A 109 9.02 6.15 -3.37
N GLY A 110 9.41 7.20 -2.66
CA GLY A 110 8.59 8.40 -2.44
C GLY A 110 7.49 8.24 -1.38
N LEU A 111 7.55 7.18 -0.57
CA LEU A 111 6.63 6.93 0.54
C LEU A 111 7.29 7.41 1.83
N LEU A 112 6.92 8.63 2.26
CA LEU A 112 7.49 9.28 3.44
C LEU A 112 6.58 9.21 4.66
N ALA A 113 5.28 9.03 4.44
CA ALA A 113 4.30 8.89 5.49
C ALA A 113 3.22 7.90 5.05
N TYR A 114 2.56 7.33 6.05
CA TYR A 114 1.45 6.42 5.86
C TYR A 114 0.27 6.87 6.69
N ALA A 115 -0.93 6.75 6.11
CA ALA A 115 -2.14 7.25 6.73
C ALA A 115 -3.30 6.27 6.70
N TRP A 116 -4.12 6.39 7.73
CA TRP A 116 -5.35 5.63 7.93
C TRP A 116 -6.56 6.57 7.91
N GLU A 117 -7.71 6.07 7.51
CA GLU A 117 -8.97 6.83 7.54
C GLU A 117 -9.38 7.11 9.00
N GLY A 118 -9.98 8.27 9.27
CA GLY A 118 -10.29 8.71 10.63
C GLY A 118 -11.02 7.67 11.49
N ILE A 119 -12.05 7.02 10.95
CA ILE A 119 -12.81 5.97 11.64
C ILE A 119 -11.91 4.78 12.03
N ASP A 120 -11.02 4.37 11.13
CA ASP A 120 -10.10 3.27 11.35
C ASP A 120 -8.98 3.68 12.32
N ALA A 121 -8.51 4.92 12.25
CA ALA A 121 -7.53 5.48 13.17
C ALA A 121 -8.07 5.58 14.60
N GLU A 122 -9.30 6.06 14.78
CA GLU A 122 -9.98 6.14 16.08
C GLU A 122 -10.14 4.74 16.71
N ALA A 123 -10.53 3.74 15.91
CA ALA A 123 -10.69 2.36 16.39
C ALA A 123 -9.40 1.74 16.94
N LEU A 124 -8.24 2.26 16.53
CA LEU A 124 -6.92 1.83 16.97
C LEU A 124 -6.23 2.79 17.95
N GLY A 125 -6.87 3.91 18.33
CA GLY A 125 -6.24 4.95 19.15
C GLY A 125 -5.09 5.68 18.44
N ILE A 126 -5.03 5.62 17.11
CA ILE A 126 -4.00 6.25 16.27
C ILE A 126 -4.15 7.78 16.28
N THR A 127 -5.34 8.29 16.57
CA THR A 127 -5.67 9.72 16.61
C THR A 127 -4.89 10.51 17.65
N ASP A 128 -4.36 9.84 18.68
CA ASP A 128 -3.70 10.50 19.81
C ASP A 128 -2.27 10.98 19.45
N ASP A 129 -1.56 10.26 18.57
CA ASP A 129 -0.19 10.59 18.17
C ASP A 129 -0.04 10.91 16.67
N GLY A 130 -1.11 10.77 15.86
CA GLY A 130 -1.07 10.92 14.40
C GLY A 130 -1.40 12.34 13.95
N SER A 131 -0.74 12.82 12.88
CA SER A 131 -1.06 14.12 12.32
C SER A 131 -2.33 14.05 11.45
N PRO A 132 -3.37 14.86 11.73
CA PRO A 132 -4.57 14.91 10.90
C PRO A 132 -4.27 15.52 9.53
N ILE A 133 -4.81 14.93 8.48
CA ILE A 133 -4.68 15.38 7.09
C ILE A 133 -6.04 15.33 6.42
N HIS A 134 -6.46 16.45 5.84
CA HIS A 134 -7.66 16.51 5.01
C HIS A 134 -7.32 16.02 3.59
N ASP A 135 -8.09 15.05 3.07
CA ASP A 135 -7.93 14.58 1.70
C ASP A 135 -8.97 15.22 0.77
N ASP A 136 -8.55 16.30 0.14
CA ASP A 136 -9.30 17.14 -0.79
C ASP A 136 -9.64 16.47 -2.13
N GLY A 137 -9.25 15.21 -2.35
CA GLY A 137 -9.37 14.54 -3.65
C GLY A 137 -10.12 13.21 -3.69
N THR A 138 -10.49 12.61 -2.56
CA THR A 138 -11.06 11.24 -2.56
C THR A 138 -12.34 11.03 -1.76
N GLY A 139 -12.92 12.11 -1.22
CA GLY A 139 -14.18 12.08 -0.47
C GLY A 139 -14.05 11.47 0.93
N ILE A 140 -12.83 11.42 1.48
CA ILE A 140 -12.55 11.03 2.86
C ILE A 140 -12.21 12.31 3.62
N ASP A 141 -13.03 12.65 4.61
CA ASP A 141 -12.94 13.95 5.28
C ASP A 141 -11.68 14.10 6.14
N LEU A 142 -11.15 12.99 6.68
CA LEU A 142 -10.01 13.01 7.60
C LEU A 142 -9.17 11.72 7.52
N LEU A 143 -7.86 11.91 7.40
CA LEU A 143 -6.84 10.87 7.53
C LEU A 143 -5.92 11.19 8.71
N TYR A 144 -5.33 10.17 9.33
CA TYR A 144 -4.27 10.34 10.34
C TYR A 144 -2.99 9.71 9.84
N ALA A 145 -1.92 10.50 9.77
CA ALA A 145 -0.67 10.10 9.16
C ALA A 145 0.50 10.05 10.14
N TYR A 146 1.41 9.10 9.88
CA TYR A 146 2.66 8.96 10.59
C TYR A 146 3.84 8.98 9.61
N PRO A 147 4.96 9.62 10.00
CA PRO A 147 6.18 9.55 9.22
C PRO A 147 6.72 8.12 9.22
N LEU A 148 7.34 7.72 8.11
CA LEU A 148 8.03 6.44 7.92
C LEU A 148 9.55 6.63 8.00
N ALA A 149 10.03 7.22 9.09
CA ALA A 149 11.43 7.64 9.24
C ALA A 149 12.34 6.54 9.82
N SER A 150 11.77 5.64 10.62
CA SER A 150 12.48 4.63 11.38
C SER A 150 11.91 3.23 11.18
N GLN A 151 12.68 2.20 11.56
CA GLN A 151 12.19 0.82 11.53
C GLN A 151 11.01 0.60 12.49
N GLY A 152 10.96 1.36 13.60
CA GLY A 152 9.82 1.36 14.50
C GLY A 152 8.54 1.84 13.81
N ASP A 153 8.65 2.86 12.95
CA ASP A 153 7.51 3.38 12.18
C ASP A 153 7.04 2.38 11.13
N VAL A 154 7.96 1.66 10.49
CA VAL A 154 7.63 0.59 9.54
C VAL A 154 6.94 -0.57 10.26
N HIS A 155 7.42 -0.96 11.43
CA HIS A 155 6.75 -1.97 12.26
C HIS A 155 5.34 -1.53 12.67
N ARG A 156 5.17 -0.27 13.10
CA ARG A 156 3.86 0.31 13.43
C ARG A 156 2.94 0.27 12.21
N MET A 157 3.40 0.77 11.05
CA MET A 157 2.65 0.74 9.80
C MET A 157 2.14 -0.67 9.48
N VAL A 158 2.99 -1.67 9.58
CA VAL A 158 2.62 -3.06 9.31
C VAL A 158 1.66 -3.61 10.35
N HIS A 159 1.91 -3.36 11.64
CA HIS A 159 1.09 -3.83 12.74
C HIS A 159 -0.35 -3.29 12.65
N GLU A 160 -0.50 -1.97 12.55
CA GLU A 160 -1.81 -1.32 12.52
C GLU A 160 -2.57 -1.70 11.24
N SER A 161 -1.87 -1.77 10.10
CA SER A 161 -2.50 -2.23 8.86
C SER A 161 -2.97 -3.67 8.95
N LEU A 162 -2.22 -4.60 9.54
CA LEU A 162 -2.72 -5.96 9.70
C LEU A 162 -3.92 -6.02 10.65
N THR A 163 -3.89 -5.26 11.74
CA THR A 163 -4.96 -5.21 12.74
C THR A 163 -6.27 -4.68 12.15
N LEU A 164 -6.22 -3.59 11.39
CA LEU A 164 -7.38 -3.07 10.67
C LEU A 164 -7.94 -4.07 9.65
N LYS A 165 -7.06 -4.87 9.03
CA LYS A 165 -7.46 -5.86 8.03
C LYS A 165 -8.27 -6.99 8.65
N GLU A 166 -7.87 -7.41 9.85
CA GLU A 166 -8.60 -8.40 10.64
C GLU A 166 -9.93 -7.84 11.13
N GLN A 167 -9.94 -6.64 11.72
CA GLN A 167 -11.18 -5.99 12.16
C GLN A 167 -12.17 -5.77 11.01
N ALA A 168 -11.68 -5.31 9.85
CA ALA A 168 -12.50 -5.12 8.67
C ALA A 168 -13.09 -6.44 8.16
N ARG A 169 -12.33 -7.53 8.20
CA ARG A 169 -12.80 -8.87 7.83
C ARG A 169 -13.93 -9.32 8.77
N ASP A 170 -13.76 -9.15 10.07
CA ASP A 170 -14.75 -9.53 11.09
C ASP A 170 -16.06 -8.73 10.96
N GLN A 171 -15.95 -7.49 10.49
CA GLN A 171 -17.08 -6.60 10.24
C GLN A 171 -17.68 -6.71 8.81
N GLY A 172 -17.14 -7.59 7.95
CA GLY A 172 -17.57 -7.73 6.56
C GLY A 172 -17.23 -6.54 5.64
N ARG A 173 -16.33 -5.63 6.06
CA ARG A 173 -15.88 -4.45 5.29
C ARG A 173 -14.74 -4.81 4.34
N LEU A 174 -15.06 -5.48 3.22
CA LEU A 174 -14.07 -5.96 2.24
C LEU A 174 -13.24 -4.86 1.55
N LYS A 175 -13.73 -3.62 1.50
CA LYS A 175 -13.01 -2.48 0.86
C LYS A 175 -11.73 -2.11 1.60
N THR A 176 -11.69 -2.34 2.91
CA THR A 176 -10.54 -2.06 3.79
C THR A 176 -9.53 -3.22 3.80
N LEU A 177 -9.56 -4.15 2.83
CA LEU A 177 -8.58 -5.25 2.75
C LEU A 177 -7.27 -4.88 2.04
N TRP A 178 -7.17 -3.66 1.51
CA TRP A 178 -6.05 -3.17 0.68
C TRP A 178 -5.24 -2.05 1.35
N ILE A 179 -5.15 -2.12 2.68
CA ILE A 179 -5.03 -1.02 3.65
C ILE A 179 -3.99 0.06 3.35
N GLY A 180 -4.43 1.28 3.70
CA GLY A 180 -3.70 2.48 4.04
C GLY A 180 -2.99 3.14 2.87
N ARG A 181 -3.34 4.39 2.65
CA ARG A 181 -2.89 5.12 1.46
C ARG A 181 -1.56 5.77 1.81
N PRO A 182 -0.46 5.42 1.12
CA PRO A 182 0.77 6.17 1.32
C PRO A 182 0.54 7.61 0.88
N ILE A 183 0.98 8.55 1.71
CA ILE A 183 0.89 9.96 1.36
C ILE A 183 2.11 10.28 0.49
N PRO A 184 1.90 10.75 -0.76
CA PRO A 184 3.02 11.13 -1.62
C PRO A 184 3.82 12.27 -0.98
N ALA A 185 5.14 12.20 -1.09
CA ALA A 185 6.08 13.25 -0.64
C ALA A 185 5.76 14.68 -1.13
N SER A 186 4.90 14.84 -2.15
CA SER A 186 4.49 16.15 -2.66
C SER A 186 3.45 16.87 -1.78
N ARG A 187 2.85 16.20 -0.79
CA ARG A 187 2.02 16.85 0.23
C ARG A 187 2.93 17.22 1.40
N ASN A 188 3.45 18.44 1.35
CA ASN A 188 4.38 19.02 2.33
C ASN A 188 3.66 19.48 3.61
N ASP A 189 2.50 18.89 3.92
CA ASP A 189 1.58 19.38 4.96
C ASP A 189 1.94 18.87 6.36
N LEU A 190 2.98 18.03 6.49
CA LEU A 190 3.51 17.56 7.78
C LEU A 190 4.28 18.65 8.57
N ASN A 191 4.30 19.89 8.08
CA ASN A 191 5.01 21.03 8.70
C ASN A 191 4.10 22.18 9.18
N HIS A 192 2.77 22.00 9.22
CA HIS A 192 1.89 23.00 9.84
C HIS A 192 1.46 22.56 11.24
N GLU A 193 2.40 22.53 12.18
CA GLU A 193 2.16 22.87 13.60
C GLU A 193 3.48 22.89 14.40
N ALA A 194 4.19 24.02 14.32
CA ALA A 194 5.07 24.54 15.36
C ALA A 194 5.50 25.98 14.99
N ALA A 195 4.56 26.92 15.00
CA ALA A 195 4.83 28.35 15.10
C ALA A 195 3.62 29.06 15.73
#